data_AF-A0A1Q7LUQ0-F1
#
_entry.id   AF-A0A1Q7LUQ0-F1
#
_cell.length_a   1.000
_cell.length_b   1.000
_cell.length_c   1.000
_cell.angle_alpha   90.00
_cell.angle_beta   90.00
_cell.angle_gamma   90.00
#
_symmetry.space_group_name_H-M   'P 1'
#
loop_
_entity.id
_entity.type
_entity.pdbx_description
1 polymer ?
#
loop_
_entity_poly.entity_id
_entity_poly.type
_entity_poly.pdbx_seq_one_letter_code
_entity_poly.pdbx_strand_id
1 'polypeptide(L)'
;MLKEEIAKVSRALAERSGQLNDLVGKSLNALRDQLGGSTLSSYLALQGKFTQGEIGEQEYNMQRDYFRNELSGMIRRLDEARKLMMIMAQLESRSPSPNVQPGQPVNRPQPTS
;
A
#
# COMPACT_ATOMS: atom_id res chain seq x y z
N MET A 1 -37.34 1.05 6.24
CA MET A 1 -36.76 1.84 5.13
C MET A 1 -35.37 2.41 5.45
N LEU A 2 -35.17 3.37 6.36
CA LEU A 2 -33.84 3.96 6.59
C LEU A 2 -32.77 2.93 7.04
N LYS A 3 -33.11 2.00 7.94
CA LYS A 3 -32.20 0.93 8.39
C LYS A 3 -31.80 -0.05 7.29
N GLU A 4 -32.71 -0.36 6.36
CA GLU A 4 -32.43 -1.25 5.22
C GLU A 4 -31.55 -0.56 4.18
N GLU A 5 -31.79 0.72 3.91
CA GLU A 5 -30.95 1.50 2.98
C GLU A 5 -29.54 1.67 3.55
N ILE A 6 -29.39 1.92 4.85
CA ILE A 6 -28.09 1.93 5.53
C ILE A 6 -27.40 0.57 5.43
N ALA A 7 -28.13 -0.54 5.58
CA ALA A 7 -27.56 -1.89 5.47
C ALA A 7 -27.09 -2.21 4.04
N LYS A 8 -27.86 -1.81 3.01
CA LYS A 8 -27.47 -1.97 1.60
C LYS A 8 -26.24 -1.13 1.25
N VAL A 9 -26.21 0.14 1.68
CA VAL A 9 -25.06 1.03 1.48
C VAL A 9 -23.82 0.52 2.20
N SER A 10 -23.97 -0.01 3.42
CA SER A 10 -22.88 -0.60 4.19
C SER A 10 -22.30 -1.84 3.51
N ARG A 11 -23.15 -2.71 2.93
CA ARG A 11 -22.71 -3.88 2.16
C ARG A 11 -21.99 -3.47 0.88
N ALA A 12 -22.54 -2.51 0.12
CA ALA A 12 -21.89 -2.01 -1.10
C ALA A 12 -20.53 -1.33 -0.81
N LEU A 13 -20.42 -0.63 0.32
CA LEU A 13 -19.17 -0.03 0.78
C LEU A 13 -18.13 -1.09 1.15
N ALA A 14 -18.56 -2.17 1.84
CA ALA A 14 -17.67 -3.28 2.19
C ALA A 14 -17.15 -4.02 0.95
N GLU A 15 -18.01 -4.29 -0.04
CA GLU A 15 -17.61 -4.91 -1.31
C GLU A 15 -16.61 -4.03 -2.09
N ARG A 16 -16.89 -2.72 -2.16
CA ARG A 16 -15.99 -1.77 -2.83
C ARG A 16 -14.66 -1.62 -2.09
N SER A 17 -14.69 -1.71 -0.76
CA SER A 17 -13.48 -1.72 0.07
C SER A 17 -12.62 -2.96 -0.22
N GLY A 18 -13.23 -4.14 -0.30
CA GLY A 18 -12.53 -5.38 -0.67
C GLY A 18 -11.84 -5.28 -2.03
N GLN A 19 -12.54 -4.77 -3.05
CA GLN A 19 -11.99 -4.56 -4.39
C GLN A 19 -10.80 -3.59 -4.39
N LEU A 20 -10.87 -2.51 -3.60
CA LEU A 20 -9.77 -1.56 -3.46
C LEU A 20 -8.56 -2.20 -2.78
N ASN A 21 -8.78 -3.05 -1.76
CA ASN A 21 -7.71 -3.76 -1.07
C ASN A 21 -6.96 -4.72 -2.03
N ASP A 22 -7.70 -5.49 -2.83
CA ASP A 22 -7.11 -6.38 -3.85
C ASP A 22 -6.30 -5.60 -4.89
N LEU A 23 -6.81 -4.47 -5.36
CA LEU A 23 -6.13 -3.63 -6.34
C LEU A 23 -4.83 -3.05 -5.79
N VAL A 24 -4.85 -2.56 -4.55
CA VAL A 24 -3.67 -2.03 -3.86
C VAL A 24 -2.65 -3.14 -3.62
N GLY A 25 -3.08 -4.32 -3.18
CA GLY A 25 -2.22 -5.49 -2.98
C GLY A 25 -1.52 -5.93 -4.27
N LYS A 26 -2.25 -6.01 -5.39
CA LYS A 26 -1.67 -6.30 -6.72
C LYS A 26 -0.66 -5.23 -7.14
N SER A 27 -0.99 -3.96 -6.95
CA SER A 27 -0.11 -2.85 -7.32
C SER A 27 1.18 -2.85 -6.51
N LEU A 28 1.11 -3.18 -5.22
CA LEU A 28 2.28 -3.31 -4.35
C LEU A 28 3.18 -4.48 -4.73
N ASN A 29 2.60 -5.65 -5.02
CA ASN A 29 3.37 -6.79 -5.47
C ASN A 29 4.08 -6.48 -6.79
N ALA A 30 3.38 -5.86 -7.75
CA ALA A 30 3.99 -5.44 -9.01
C ALA A 30 5.12 -4.41 -8.80
N LEU A 31 4.92 -3.41 -7.94
CA LEU A 31 5.95 -2.42 -7.61
C LEU A 31 7.16 -3.06 -6.93
N ARG A 32 6.93 -4.02 -6.02
CA ARG A 32 7.99 -4.76 -5.34
C ARG A 32 8.80 -5.60 -6.33
N ASP A 33 8.13 -6.32 -7.21
CA ASP A 33 8.77 -7.18 -8.22
C ASP A 33 9.57 -6.33 -9.22
N GLN A 34 9.03 -5.18 -9.62
CA GLN A 34 9.74 -4.26 -10.51
C GLN A 34 10.97 -3.65 -9.83
N LEU A 35 10.85 -3.25 -8.56
CA LEU A 35 11.94 -2.68 -7.77
C LEU A 35 13.06 -3.71 -7.56
N GLY A 36 12.73 -4.92 -7.12
CA GLY A 36 13.70 -5.96 -6.78
C GLY A 36 14.23 -6.73 -7.99
N GLY A 37 13.43 -6.88 -9.05
CA GLY A 37 13.72 -7.77 -10.17
C GLY A 37 14.41 -7.08 -11.34
N SER A 38 13.87 -5.96 -11.84
CA SER A 38 14.32 -5.37 -13.11
C SER A 38 15.10 -4.08 -12.93
N THR A 39 14.57 -3.10 -12.19
CA THR A 39 15.18 -1.77 -12.14
C THR A 39 16.47 -1.76 -11.31
N LEU A 40 16.44 -2.34 -10.10
CA LEU A 40 17.66 -2.43 -9.27
C LEU A 40 18.73 -3.30 -9.92
N SER A 41 18.35 -4.46 -10.47
CA SER A 41 19.27 -5.36 -11.18
C SER A 41 19.90 -4.68 -12.40
N SER A 42 19.11 -3.92 -13.17
CA SER A 42 19.62 -3.17 -14.33
C SER A 42 20.56 -2.04 -13.92
N TYR A 43 20.28 -1.37 -12.80
CA TYR A 43 21.18 -0.36 -12.24
C TYR A 43 22.52 -0.96 -11.79
N LEU A 44 22.50 -2.12 -11.13
CA LEU A 44 23.73 -2.83 -10.73
C LEU A 44 24.51 -3.31 -11.97
N ALA A 45 23.82 -3.80 -12.99
CA ALA A 45 24.44 -4.18 -14.25
C ALA A 45 25.10 -2.98 -14.94
N LEU A 46 24.45 -1.81 -14.94
CA LEU A 46 25.02 -0.56 -15.45
C LEU A 46 26.35 -0.21 -14.77
N GLN A 47 26.40 -0.31 -13.43
CA GLN A 47 27.63 -0.07 -12.68
C GLN A 47 28.73 -1.06 -13.05
N GLY A 48 28.37 -2.33 -13.28
CA GLY A 48 29.29 -3.35 -13.78
C GLY A 48 29.90 -2.98 -15.14
N LYS A 49 29.06 -2.61 -16.11
CA LYS A 49 29.50 -2.20 -17.45
C LYS A 49 30.44 -1.00 -17.42
N PHE A 50 30.14 -0.01 -16.58
CA PHE A 50 31.01 1.15 -16.41
C PHE A 50 32.36 0.78 -15.80
N THR A 51 32.35 -0.06 -14.76
CA THR A 51 33.58 -0.54 -14.08
C THR A 51 34.46 -1.37 -15.02
N GLN A 52 33.85 -2.12 -15.94
CA GLN A 52 34.52 -2.91 -16.97
C GLN A 52 34.99 -2.06 -18.16
N GLY A 53 34.61 -0.78 -18.23
CA GLY A 53 34.94 0.11 -19.34
C GLY A 53 34.13 -0.17 -20.63
N GLU A 54 33.03 -0.93 -20.55
CA GLU A 54 32.16 -1.23 -21.70
C GLU A 54 31.36 -0.01 -22.16
N ILE A 55 31.12 0.93 -21.25
CA ILE A 55 30.39 2.18 -21.51
C ILE A 55 31.19 3.38 -21.01
N GLY A 56 31.04 4.51 -21.71
CA GLY A 56 31.69 5.77 -21.35
C GLY A 56 31.00 6.49 -20.19
N GLU A 57 31.70 7.45 -19.59
CA GLU A 57 31.20 8.23 -18.44
C GLU A 57 29.90 9.01 -18.75
N GLN A 58 29.79 9.57 -19.96
CA GLN A 58 28.58 10.29 -20.37
C GLN A 58 27.36 9.37 -20.41
N GLU A 59 27.51 8.19 -21.03
CA GLU A 59 26.44 7.19 -21.13
C GLU A 59 26.07 6.63 -19.75
N TYR A 60 27.08 6.34 -18.93
CA TYR A 60 26.88 5.93 -17.55
C TYR A 60 26.07 6.96 -16.75
N ASN A 61 26.44 8.24 -16.80
CA ASN A 61 25.76 9.29 -16.05
C ASN A 61 24.29 9.44 -16.48
N MET A 62 24.00 9.42 -17.79
CA MET A 62 22.63 9.50 -18.29
C MET A 62 21.78 8.31 -17.81
N GLN A 63 22.29 7.07 -17.96
CA GLN A 63 21.54 5.87 -17.55
C GLN A 63 21.41 5.78 -16.03
N ARG A 64 22.44 6.19 -15.29
CA ARG A 64 22.44 6.25 -13.82
C ARG A 64 21.34 7.18 -13.32
N ASP A 65 21.23 8.37 -13.91
CA ASP A 65 20.23 9.36 -13.51
C ASP A 65 18.82 8.89 -13.87
N TYR A 66 18.63 8.24 -15.02
CA TYR A 66 17.39 7.57 -15.38
C TYR A 66 16.97 6.54 -14.32
N PHE A 67 17.85 5.59 -13.98
CA PHE A 67 17.53 4.57 -12.99
C PHE A 67 17.30 5.16 -11.60
N ARG A 68 18.04 6.19 -11.19
CA ARG A 68 17.80 6.88 -9.91
C ARG A 68 16.41 7.53 -9.87
N ASN A 69 15.98 8.15 -10.95
CA ASN A 69 14.65 8.73 -11.06
C ASN A 69 13.55 7.67 -11.00
N GLU A 70 13.73 6.56 -11.72
CA GLU A 70 12.80 5.42 -11.69
C GLU A 70 12.69 4.81 -10.30
N LEU A 71 13.82 4.50 -9.65
CA LEU A 71 13.85 3.95 -8.29
C LEU A 71 13.18 4.89 -7.28
N SER A 72 13.48 6.19 -7.36
CA SER A 72 12.86 7.20 -6.50
C SER A 72 11.34 7.27 -6.71
N GLY A 73 10.89 7.22 -7.97
CA GLY A 73 9.47 7.18 -8.33
C GLY A 73 8.76 5.93 -7.80
N MET A 74 9.40 4.76 -7.89
CA MET A 74 8.87 3.50 -7.36
C MET A 74 8.75 3.51 -5.85
N ILE A 75 9.76 4.01 -5.13
CA ILE A 75 9.73 4.15 -3.67
C ILE A 75 8.55 5.04 -3.25
N ARG A 76 8.36 6.18 -3.91
CA ARG A 76 7.24 7.08 -3.62
C ARG A 76 5.87 6.40 -3.83
N ARG A 77 5.69 5.66 -4.93
CA ARG A 77 4.45 4.92 -5.20
C ARG A 77 4.20 3.82 -4.17
N LEU A 78 5.26 3.16 -3.70
CA LEU A 78 5.18 2.15 -2.65
C LEU A 78 4.75 2.76 -1.31
N ASP A 79 5.25 3.95 -0.97
CA ASP A 79 4.81 4.69 0.23
C ASP A 79 3.35 5.15 0.13
N GLU A 80 2.90 5.62 -1.04
CA GLU A 80 1.50 5.99 -1.28
C GLU A 80 0.57 4.79 -1.13
N ALA A 81 0.95 3.64 -1.69
CA ALA A 81 0.19 2.41 -1.56
C ALA A 81 0.16 1.90 -0.10
N ARG A 82 1.26 2.03 0.65
CA ARG A 82 1.29 1.74 2.10
C ARG A 82 0.33 2.64 2.88
N LYS A 83 0.28 3.94 2.59
CA LYS A 83 -0.67 4.88 3.22
C LYS A 83 -2.12 4.48 2.94
N LEU A 84 -2.44 4.10 1.70
CA LEU A 84 -3.78 3.62 1.36
C LEU A 84 -4.15 2.36 2.15
N MET A 85 -3.24 1.38 2.27
CA MET A 85 -3.48 0.20 3.12
C MET A 85 -3.74 0.58 4.59
N MET A 86 -2.98 1.53 5.15
CA MET A 86 -3.23 2.00 6.53
C MET A 86 -4.61 2.64 6.69
N ILE A 87 -5.04 3.44 5.71
CA ILE A 87 -6.37 4.07 5.73
C ILE A 87 -7.46 2.99 5.62
N MET A 88 -7.28 1.99 4.75
CA MET A 88 -8.21 0.87 4.59
C MET A 88 -8.32 0.03 5.87
N ALA A 89 -7.19 -0.29 6.51
CA ALA A 89 -7.17 -0.99 7.79
C ALA A 89 -7.87 -0.19 8.91
N GLN A 90 -7.70 1.14 8.93
CA GLN A 90 -8.43 2.00 9.85
C GLN A 90 -9.93 2.04 9.55
N LEU A 91 -10.34 2.06 8.29
CA LEU A 91 -11.75 2.01 7.88
C LEU A 91 -12.40 0.69 8.30
N GLU A 92 -11.71 -0.43 8.12
CA GLU A 92 -12.19 -1.74 8.58
C GLU A 92 -12.35 -1.79 10.10
N SER A 93 -11.38 -1.25 10.85
CA SER A 93 -11.43 -1.15 12.32
C SER A 93 -12.54 -0.22 12.84
N ARG A 94 -13.05 0.69 12.00
CA ARG A 94 -14.17 1.59 12.32
C ARG A 94 -15.54 1.00 11.98
N SER A 95 -15.60 -0.22 11.44
CA SER A 95 -16.87 -0.92 11.23
C SER A 95 -17.60 -1.00 12.58
N PRO A 96 -18.76 -0.35 12.75
CA PRO A 96 -19.47 -0.39 14.01
C PRO A 96 -19.92 -1.82 14.21
N SER A 97 -19.51 -2.44 15.32
CA SER A 97 -20.15 -3.66 15.80
C SER A 97 -21.66 -3.38 15.85
N PRO A 98 -22.53 -4.10 15.13
CA PRO A 98 -23.98 -3.87 15.17
C PRO A 98 -24.61 -4.41 16.45
N ASN A 99 -23.89 -4.33 17.59
CA ASN A 99 -24.28 -4.95 18.84
C ASN A 99 -24.33 -3.97 20.01
N VAL A 100 -24.73 -2.72 19.76
CA VAL A 100 -25.27 -1.86 20.82
C VAL A 100 -26.76 -2.12 20.89
N GLN A 101 -27.12 -3.22 21.55
CA GLN A 101 -28.47 -3.44 22.03
C GLN A 101 -28.74 -2.37 23.12
N PRO A 102 -29.83 -1.57 23.03
CA PRO A 102 -30.12 -0.59 24.07
C PRO A 102 -30.54 -1.35 25.34
N GLY A 103 -29.67 -1.40 26.35
CA GLY A 103 -30.05 -1.87 27.68
C GLY A 103 -29.05 -2.73 28.46
N GLN A 104 -27.83 -3.00 28.00
CA GLN A 104 -26.87 -3.74 28.82
C GLN A 104 -25.94 -2.81 29.62
N PRO A 105 -25.88 -2.94 30.97
CA PRO A 105 -24.94 -2.18 31.78
C PRO A 105 -23.51 -2.64 31.48
N VAL A 106 -22.67 -1.69 31.06
CA VAL A 106 -21.23 -1.88 30.87
C VAL A 106 -20.61 -2.27 32.20
N ASN A 107 -20.19 -3.53 32.30
CA ASN A 107 -19.49 -4.04 33.47
C ASN A 107 -18.08 -3.42 33.50
N ARG A 108 -17.94 -2.32 34.24
CA ARG A 108 -16.67 -1.63 34.47
C ARG A 108 -15.87 -2.41 35.53
N PRO A 109 -14.61 -2.81 35.30
CA PRO A 109 -13.79 -3.41 36.34
C PRO A 109 -13.54 -2.38 37.45
N GLN A 110 -13.90 -2.71 38.70
CA GLN A 110 -13.54 -1.92 39.87
C GLN A 110 -12.04 -2.13 40.19
N PRO A 111 -11.27 -1.06 40.46
CA PRO A 111 -9.95 -1.22 41.05
C PRO A 111 -10.09 -1.56 42.53
N THR A 112 -9.50 -2.68 42.94
CA THR A 112 -9.34 -3.06 44.34
C THR A 112 -8.36 -2.12 45.05
N SER A 113 -8.75 -1.61 46.21
CA SER A 113 -7.86 -1.05 47.24
C SER A 113 -8.35 -1.54 48.59
#